data_AF-A0A7X7HKC6-F1
#
_entry.id   AF-A0A7X7HKC6-F1
#
_cell.length_a   1.000
_cell.length_b   1.000
_cell.length_c   1.000
_cell.angle_alpha   90.00
_cell.angle_beta   90.00
_cell.angle_gamma   90.00
#
_symmetry.space_group_name_H-M   'P 1'
#
loop_
_entity.id
_entity.type
_entity.pdbx_description
1 polymer ?
#
loop_
_entity_poly.entity_id
_entity_poly.type
_entity_poly.pdbx_seq_one_letter_code
_entity_poly.pdbx_strand_id
1 'polypeptide(L)'
;MTMPLMRPRRKNPVLRTRQMNLPPYARSRVALGLTAAAAEGRFELQVCDDCGTTQYPPREACRKCLSTRLAWREQTGEGRLIAATTLHHSNDLFFRERLPWRLGLIHLDAGPTVMAHLHGEVGDEPQRVRVGARLDRAGEAVLIGFPKEGSAHMADDRMLREMTSDPKYRKILVTDGKTAVGQAIVRALVAAGADIVWVGHAEPWKQYGGLEALADLPQVTMVPLDLTNSRSVTELAGAIGGKVDIVVNNAEVHRTFGIAARRGTDVARDEMDINYFGLLRLAQEFGPVLKGRSADGVTSATAWVNLLSIYALTNYPPHGTFSASKAAAYSLAQCLRAEMRPAGIRVVNVFPGPIDDEWNQHMPPPKVTPEALARAIVKALREGVEDVYPGDVAQEWLERWRDNPKVLERELSAGGS
;
A
#
# COMPACT_ATOMS: atom_id res chain seq x y z
N MET A 1 17.03 20.05 8.91
CA MET A 1 15.62 20.17 8.47
C MET A 1 15.55 19.79 7.01
N THR A 2 14.56 18.99 6.61
CA THR A 2 14.39 18.58 5.22
C THR A 2 13.90 19.77 4.37
N MET A 3 14.52 19.97 3.21
CA MET A 3 14.08 21.01 2.28
C MET A 3 12.82 20.55 1.51
N PRO A 4 11.92 21.47 1.14
CA PRO A 4 10.77 21.15 0.33
C PRO A 4 11.17 20.44 -0.98
N LEU A 5 10.41 19.41 -1.35
CA LEU A 5 10.64 18.71 -2.61
C LEU A 5 10.43 19.67 -3.78
N MET A 6 11.47 19.83 -4.62
CA MET A 6 11.34 20.53 -5.89
C MET A 6 10.55 19.65 -6.88
N ARG A 7 9.65 20.26 -7.65
CA ARG A 7 8.90 19.55 -8.70
C ARG A 7 9.90 18.87 -9.66
N PRO A 8 9.79 17.54 -9.88
CA PRO A 8 10.72 16.83 -10.75
C PRO A 8 10.70 17.40 -12.17
N ARG A 9 11.89 17.52 -12.79
CA ARG A 9 12.00 17.90 -14.20
C ARG A 9 11.41 16.81 -15.07
N ARG A 10 10.80 17.20 -16.20
CA ARG A 10 10.28 16.24 -17.20
C ARG A 10 11.42 15.33 -17.67
N LYS A 11 11.18 14.01 -17.67
CA LYS A 11 12.12 13.02 -18.19
C LYS A 11 12.47 13.35 -19.65
N ASN A 12 13.76 13.32 -19.96
CA ASN A 12 14.22 13.36 -21.34
C ASN A 12 14.11 11.94 -21.94
N PRO A 13 13.22 11.68 -22.91
CA PRO A 13 12.98 10.34 -23.44
C PRO A 13 14.17 9.79 -24.24
N VAL A 14 15.13 10.63 -24.63
CA VAL A 14 16.34 10.21 -25.36
C VAL A 14 17.39 9.59 -24.43
N LEU A 15 17.34 9.91 -23.14
CA LEU A 15 18.29 9.36 -22.17
C LEU A 15 17.94 7.90 -21.86
N ARG A 16 18.97 7.05 -21.84
CA ARG A 16 18.83 5.64 -21.46
C ARG A 16 18.24 5.52 -20.06
N THR A 17 17.12 4.80 -19.95
CA THR A 17 16.56 4.39 -18.66
C THR A 17 17.60 3.51 -17.94
N ARG A 18 17.98 3.89 -16.72
CA ARG A 18 18.94 3.11 -15.92
C ARG A 18 18.28 1.84 -15.43
N GLN A 19 19.03 0.74 -15.33
CA GLN A 19 18.52 -0.42 -14.63
C GLN A 19 18.42 -0.10 -13.13
N MET A 20 17.31 -0.49 -12.51
CA MET A 20 17.18 -0.32 -11.07
C MET A 20 18.11 -1.29 -10.35
N ASN A 21 18.91 -0.76 -9.42
CA ASN A 21 19.56 -1.58 -8.41
C ASN A 21 18.57 -1.80 -7.27
N LEU A 22 18.33 -3.05 -6.88
CA LEU A 22 17.61 -3.39 -5.67
C LEU A 22 18.61 -3.68 -4.55
N PRO A 23 18.22 -3.45 -3.28
CA PRO A 23 19.06 -3.86 -2.17
C PRO A 23 19.31 -5.38 -2.26
N PRO A 24 20.56 -5.81 -2.07
CA PRO A 24 20.89 -7.23 -2.05
C PRO A 24 20.25 -7.94 -0.84
N TYR A 25 20.23 -9.28 -0.94
CA TYR A 25 19.98 -10.26 0.12
C TYR A 25 18.54 -10.74 0.30
N ALA A 26 18.40 -12.08 0.27
CA ALA A 26 17.25 -12.77 0.82
C ALA A 26 17.30 -12.73 2.36
N ARG A 27 16.14 -12.53 2.99
CA ARG A 27 16.00 -12.63 4.45
C ARG A 27 15.77 -14.08 4.88
N SER A 28 16.19 -14.39 6.10
CA SER A 28 15.79 -15.66 6.73
C SER A 28 14.28 -15.66 6.98
N ARG A 29 13.69 -16.87 7.07
CA ARG A 29 12.26 -17.03 7.38
C ARG A 29 11.84 -16.26 8.63
N VAL A 30 12.67 -16.27 9.68
CA VAL A 30 12.40 -15.52 10.91
C VAL A 30 12.38 -14.02 10.65
N ALA A 31 13.34 -13.48 9.89
CA ALA A 31 13.40 -12.05 9.61
C ALA A 31 12.20 -11.54 8.78
N LEU A 32 11.52 -12.43 8.02
CA LEU A 32 10.29 -12.08 7.31
C LEU A 32 9.14 -11.66 8.24
N GLY A 33 9.16 -12.02 9.53
CA GLY A 33 8.16 -11.52 10.49
C GLY A 33 8.19 -10.00 10.64
N LEU A 34 9.40 -9.41 10.65
CA LEU A 34 9.57 -7.95 10.66
C LEU A 34 9.07 -7.34 9.34
N THR A 35 9.36 -7.99 8.20
CA THR A 35 8.87 -7.58 6.88
C THR A 35 7.34 -7.62 6.81
N ALA A 36 6.70 -8.66 7.33
CA ALA A 36 5.26 -8.78 7.39
C ALA A 36 4.62 -7.67 8.25
N ALA A 37 5.19 -7.38 9.43
CA ALA A 37 4.71 -6.27 10.26
C ALA A 37 4.87 -4.90 9.56
N ALA A 38 6.02 -4.66 8.93
CA ALA A 38 6.30 -3.44 8.20
C ALA A 38 5.37 -3.25 6.98
N ALA A 39 4.99 -4.35 6.33
CA ALA A 39 4.03 -4.37 5.23
C ALA A 39 2.62 -3.91 5.64
N GLU A 40 2.32 -3.86 6.94
CA GLU A 40 1.07 -3.35 7.50
C GLU A 40 1.28 -2.05 8.30
N GLY A 41 2.48 -1.45 8.20
CA GLY A 41 2.82 -0.20 8.88
C GLY A 41 3.15 -0.34 10.37
N ARG A 42 3.26 -1.58 10.88
CA ARG A 42 3.61 -1.86 12.28
C ARG A 42 5.11 -2.01 12.48
N PHE A 43 5.56 -1.70 13.69
CA PHE A 43 6.91 -2.01 14.14
C PHE A 43 6.84 -3.09 15.21
N GLU A 44 7.18 -4.32 14.85
CA GLU A 44 7.14 -5.47 15.76
C GLU A 44 8.55 -6.00 16.02
N LEU A 45 8.77 -6.49 17.24
CA LEU A 45 9.94 -7.27 17.61
C LEU A 45 9.49 -8.57 18.27
N GLN A 46 10.34 -9.59 18.23
CA GLN A 46 10.08 -10.82 18.97
C GLN A 46 10.19 -10.56 20.48
N VAL A 47 9.20 -11.00 21.24
CA VAL A 47 9.18 -11.00 22.70
C VAL A 47 9.06 -12.44 23.17
N CYS A 48 9.92 -12.84 24.10
CA CYS A 48 9.88 -14.17 24.67
C CYS A 48 8.69 -14.31 25.62
N ASP A 49 7.83 -15.32 25.38
CA ASP A 49 6.65 -15.56 26.21
C ASP A 49 7.02 -16.01 27.64
N ASP A 50 8.23 -16.58 27.82
CA ASP A 50 8.64 -17.15 29.11
C ASP A 50 9.30 -16.13 30.03
N CYS A 51 10.07 -15.21 29.48
CA CYS A 51 10.89 -14.28 30.27
C CYS A 51 10.70 -12.81 29.91
N GLY A 52 9.77 -12.50 28.99
CA GLY A 52 9.43 -11.15 28.55
C GLY A 52 10.55 -10.41 27.81
N THR A 53 11.66 -11.07 27.49
CA THR A 53 12.81 -10.39 26.86
C THR A 53 12.53 -10.10 25.39
N THR A 54 12.60 -8.84 25.00
CA THR A 54 12.55 -8.39 23.61
C THR A 54 13.85 -8.74 22.88
N GLN A 55 13.73 -9.28 21.68
CA GLN A 55 14.84 -9.77 20.86
C GLN A 55 15.11 -8.83 19.68
N TYR A 56 16.39 -8.59 19.43
CA TYR A 56 16.90 -8.07 18.17
C TYR A 56 18.36 -8.52 18.00
N PRO A 57 18.81 -8.87 16.78
CA PRO A 57 17.99 -9.17 15.60
C PRO A 57 17.02 -10.34 15.85
N PRO A 58 16.08 -10.62 14.93
CA PRO A 58 15.18 -11.78 15.03
C PRO A 58 15.95 -13.11 15.14
N ARG A 59 15.46 -14.04 15.98
CA ARG A 59 16.13 -15.29 16.37
C ARG A 59 15.14 -16.45 16.46
N GLU A 60 15.68 -17.67 16.44
CA GLU A 60 14.91 -18.91 16.68
C GLU A 60 14.73 -19.21 18.18
N ALA A 61 15.59 -18.65 19.04
CA ALA A 61 15.55 -18.85 20.48
C ALA A 61 15.90 -17.57 21.24
N CYS A 62 15.30 -17.40 22.41
CA CYS A 62 15.50 -16.26 23.29
C CYS A 62 16.96 -16.18 23.77
N ARG A 63 17.60 -15.02 23.61
CA ARG A 63 18.99 -14.80 24.07
C ARG A 63 19.18 -14.90 25.59
N LYS A 64 18.11 -14.82 26.38
CA LYS A 64 18.16 -14.78 27.85
C LYS A 64 17.90 -16.15 28.47
N CYS A 65 16.83 -16.83 28.07
CA CYS A 65 16.42 -18.11 28.68
C CYS A 65 16.44 -19.30 27.71
N LEU A 66 16.86 -19.10 26.45
CA LEU A 66 16.90 -20.13 25.40
C LEU A 66 15.55 -20.73 25.00
N SER A 67 14.44 -20.22 25.54
CA SER A 67 13.10 -20.60 25.08
C SER A 67 12.91 -20.32 23.59
N THR A 68 12.25 -21.24 22.89
CA THR A 68 11.84 -21.12 21.49
C THR A 68 10.48 -20.44 21.33
N ARG A 69 9.80 -20.10 22.44
CA ARG A 69 8.51 -19.39 22.44
C ARG A 69 8.72 -17.89 22.28
N LEU A 70 8.90 -17.47 21.02
CA LEU A 70 9.08 -16.08 20.63
C LEU A 70 7.86 -15.62 19.80
N ALA A 71 7.08 -14.70 20.35
CA ALA A 71 5.95 -14.08 19.66
C ALA A 71 6.34 -12.72 19.09
N TRP A 72 5.86 -12.38 17.89
CA TRP A 72 5.98 -11.02 17.36
C TRP A 72 4.99 -10.11 18.08
N ARG A 73 5.48 -9.00 18.64
CA ARG A 73 4.65 -8.04 19.37
C ARG A 73 4.99 -6.62 18.96
N GLU A 74 3.96 -5.79 18.81
CA GLU A 74 4.11 -4.38 18.47
C GLU A 74 4.91 -3.62 19.52
N GLN A 75 5.75 -2.70 19.05
CA GLN A 75 6.65 -1.88 19.84
C GLN A 75 6.39 -0.41 19.51
N THR A 76 6.50 0.46 20.52
CA THR A 76 6.37 1.91 20.33
C THR A 76 7.48 2.50 19.45
N GLY A 77 8.64 1.84 19.42
CA GLY A 77 9.83 2.32 18.72
C GLY A 77 10.61 3.40 19.46
N GLU A 78 10.14 3.82 20.63
CA GLU A 78 10.81 4.85 21.43
C GLU A 78 12.20 4.40 21.87
N GLY A 79 13.18 5.29 21.78
CA GLY A 79 14.54 5.01 22.21
C GLY A 79 15.46 6.21 22.20
N ARG A 80 16.74 5.95 22.48
CA ARG A 80 17.82 6.93 22.51
C ARG A 80 18.88 6.60 21.46
N LEU A 81 19.16 7.55 20.57
CA LEU A 81 20.32 7.50 19.69
C LEU A 81 21.58 7.60 20.54
N ILE A 82 22.43 6.56 20.48
CA ILE A 82 23.66 6.47 21.28
C ILE A 82 24.93 6.68 20.46
N ALA A 83 24.87 6.47 19.15
CA ALA A 83 25.96 6.75 18.21
C ALA A 83 25.40 6.93 16.80
N ALA A 84 26.00 7.83 16.01
CA ALA A 84 25.69 7.99 14.59
C ALA A 84 26.96 7.91 13.73
N THR A 85 26.81 7.50 12.48
CA THR A 85 27.88 7.53 11.48
C THR A 85 27.32 7.80 10.09
N THR A 86 28.15 8.34 9.20
CA THR A 86 27.78 8.61 7.81
C THR A 86 28.65 7.79 6.87
N LEU A 87 28.02 6.92 6.09
CA LEU A 87 28.67 6.18 5.04
C LEU A 87 28.89 7.11 3.84
N HIS A 88 30.15 7.30 3.44
CA HIS A 88 30.53 8.11 2.27
C HIS A 88 30.95 7.27 1.05
N HIS A 89 31.20 5.97 1.24
CA HIS A 89 31.63 5.05 0.20
C HIS A 89 30.98 3.67 0.38
N SER A 90 30.57 3.04 -0.72
CA SER A 90 30.06 1.67 -0.74
C SER A 90 30.44 0.98 -2.05
N ASN A 91 30.78 -0.30 -1.96
CA ASN A 91 31.02 -1.17 -3.12
C ASN A 91 29.72 -1.74 -3.70
N ASP A 92 28.63 -1.67 -2.93
CA ASP A 92 27.32 -2.09 -3.38
C ASP A 92 26.66 -0.97 -4.22
N LEU A 93 26.22 -1.31 -5.43
CA LEU A 93 25.64 -0.35 -6.38
C LEU A 93 24.38 0.32 -5.85
N PHE A 94 23.52 -0.42 -5.13
CA PHE A 94 22.31 0.14 -4.55
C PHE A 94 22.66 1.24 -3.56
N PHE A 95 23.54 0.97 -2.60
CA PHE A 95 23.93 1.98 -1.61
C PHE A 95 24.78 3.11 -2.22
N ARG A 96 25.64 2.81 -3.19
CA ARG A 96 26.53 3.80 -3.82
C ARG A 96 25.78 4.95 -4.49
N GLU A 97 24.64 4.67 -5.12
CA GLU A 97 23.81 5.70 -5.78
C GLU A 97 23.11 6.65 -4.79
N ARG A 98 23.21 6.37 -3.50
CA ARG A 98 22.43 7.01 -2.44
C ARG A 98 23.27 7.66 -1.34
N LEU A 99 24.59 7.62 -1.47
CA LEU A 99 25.52 8.25 -0.54
C LEU A 99 25.38 9.79 -0.59
N PRO A 100 25.66 10.50 0.52
CA PRO A 100 26.01 9.97 1.84
C PRO A 100 24.80 9.37 2.57
N TRP A 101 25.03 8.29 3.33
CA TRP A 101 23.96 7.51 3.97
C TRP A 101 24.17 7.42 5.48
N ARG A 102 23.22 7.93 6.27
CA ARG A 102 23.36 8.04 7.74
C ARG A 102 22.81 6.80 8.45
N LEU A 103 23.61 6.27 9.37
CA LEU A 103 23.28 5.11 10.20
C LEU A 103 23.41 5.48 11.67
N GLY A 104 22.61 4.86 12.52
CA GLY A 104 22.68 5.06 13.96
C GLY A 104 22.44 3.77 14.75
N LEU A 105 23.08 3.72 15.92
CA LEU A 105 22.77 2.76 16.96
C LEU A 105 21.78 3.40 17.93
N ILE A 106 20.63 2.76 18.11
CA ILE A 106 19.53 3.27 18.92
C ILE A 106 19.23 2.24 20.00
N HIS A 107 19.36 2.63 21.26
CA HIS A 107 18.92 1.82 22.39
C HIS A 107 17.42 2.04 22.57
N LEU A 108 16.61 1.02 22.29
CA LEU A 108 15.17 1.10 22.45
C LEU A 108 14.78 1.03 23.92
N ASP A 109 13.72 1.74 24.30
CA ASP A 109 13.12 1.66 25.64
C ASP A 109 12.61 0.22 25.92
N ALA A 110 12.32 -0.54 24.86
CA ALA A 110 11.99 -1.98 24.91
C ALA A 110 13.19 -2.89 25.27
N GLY A 111 14.41 -2.36 25.39
CA GLY A 111 15.61 -3.05 25.88
C GLY A 111 16.71 -3.33 24.84
N PRO A 112 16.46 -3.78 23.60
CA PRO A 112 17.54 -4.05 22.66
C PRO A 112 18.09 -2.78 22.00
N THR A 113 19.36 -2.83 21.61
CA THR A 113 19.97 -1.83 20.72
C THR A 113 19.82 -2.27 19.27
N VAL A 114 19.30 -1.38 18.42
CA VAL A 114 19.07 -1.62 16.99
C VAL A 114 19.98 -0.75 16.13
N MET A 115 20.33 -1.26 14.95
CA MET A 115 20.97 -0.46 13.90
C MET A 115 19.89 -0.02 12.91
N ALA A 116 19.80 1.30 12.68
CA ALA A 116 18.78 1.89 11.82
C ALA A 116 19.37 2.96 10.92
N HIS A 117 18.71 3.20 9.79
CA HIS A 117 18.92 4.42 9.00
C HIS A 117 18.45 5.63 9.79
N LEU A 118 19.15 6.74 9.71
CA LEU A 118 18.71 7.98 10.35
C LEU A 118 18.06 8.89 9.31
N HIS A 119 16.82 9.30 9.58
CA HIS A 119 16.15 10.31 8.80
C HIS A 119 16.97 11.62 8.79
N GLY A 120 16.94 12.41 7.70
CA GLY A 120 17.75 13.62 7.54
C GLY A 120 17.51 14.71 8.61
N GLU A 121 16.39 14.64 9.33
CA GLU A 121 16.04 15.56 10.43
C GLU A 121 16.45 15.07 11.81
N VAL A 122 16.98 13.85 11.94
CA VAL A 122 17.59 13.38 13.18
C VAL A 122 18.87 14.18 13.41
N GLY A 123 18.97 14.86 14.56
CA GLY A 123 20.14 15.66 14.95
C GLY A 123 21.34 14.79 15.33
N ASP A 124 22.21 15.32 16.20
CA ASP A 124 23.37 14.59 16.72
C ASP A 124 23.02 13.81 18.00
N GLU A 125 23.77 12.75 18.28
CA GLU A 125 23.70 12.03 19.54
C GLU A 125 24.24 12.86 20.74
N PRO A 126 23.76 12.59 21.96
CA PRO A 126 22.63 11.74 22.29
C PRO A 126 21.29 12.47 22.17
N GLN A 127 20.29 11.82 21.55
CA GLN A 127 18.93 12.39 21.46
C GLN A 127 17.85 11.31 21.50
N ARG A 128 16.61 11.72 21.79
CA ARG A 128 15.43 10.85 21.70
C ARG A 128 14.98 10.72 20.24
N VAL A 129 14.70 9.49 19.83
CA VAL A 129 14.24 9.14 18.48
C VAL A 129 13.14 8.09 18.58
N ARG A 130 12.36 7.96 17.52
CA ARG A 130 11.39 6.89 17.36
C ARG A 130 11.79 6.02 16.17
N VAL A 131 12.00 4.74 16.40
CA VAL A 131 12.28 3.76 15.35
C VAL A 131 10.97 3.27 14.76
N GLY A 132 10.90 3.21 13.43
CA GLY A 132 9.84 2.51 12.72
C GLY A 132 10.43 1.59 11.65
N ALA A 133 9.64 0.62 11.22
CA ALA A 133 9.97 -0.20 10.06
C ALA A 133 9.29 0.38 8.80
N ARG A 134 10.01 0.34 7.68
CA ARG A 134 9.51 0.64 6.34
C ARG A 134 9.95 -0.45 5.38
N LEU A 135 9.24 -0.57 4.27
CA LEU A 135 9.65 -1.48 3.21
C LEU A 135 10.52 -0.74 2.20
N ASP A 136 11.70 -1.27 1.93
CA ASP A 136 12.50 -0.80 0.80
C ASP A 136 11.87 -1.22 -0.54
N ARG A 137 12.52 -0.84 -1.65
CA ARG A 137 12.06 -1.19 -2.99
C ARG A 137 12.06 -2.70 -3.28
N ALA A 138 12.88 -3.49 -2.60
CA ALA A 138 12.79 -4.95 -2.70
C ALA A 138 11.63 -5.53 -1.88
N GLY A 139 10.94 -4.69 -1.10
CA GLY A 139 9.85 -5.12 -0.21
C GLY A 139 10.37 -5.71 1.09
N GLU A 140 11.60 -5.39 1.49
CA GLU A 140 12.18 -5.87 2.74
C GLU A 140 12.09 -4.81 3.85
N ALA A 141 11.89 -5.27 5.09
CA ALA A 141 11.88 -4.37 6.23
C ALA A 141 13.26 -3.72 6.45
N VAL A 142 13.19 -2.42 6.64
CA VAL A 142 14.31 -1.54 6.96
C VAL A 142 13.91 -0.68 8.15
N LEU A 143 14.79 -0.60 9.14
CA LEU A 143 14.58 0.26 10.31
C LEU A 143 15.02 1.68 10.01
N ILE A 144 14.18 2.64 10.36
CA ILE A 144 14.46 4.08 10.28
C ILE A 144 14.26 4.70 11.65
N GLY A 145 15.28 5.40 12.15
CA GLY A 145 15.17 6.33 13.26
C GLY A 145 14.61 7.66 12.78
N PHE A 146 13.49 8.06 13.34
CA PHE A 146 12.81 9.32 13.10
C PHE A 146 13.02 10.29 14.27
N PRO A 147 13.03 11.61 14.04
CA PRO A 147 12.95 12.58 15.14
C PRO A 147 11.60 12.40 15.87
N LYS A 148 11.56 12.83 17.14
CA LYS A 148 10.31 12.80 17.92
C LYS A 148 9.23 13.68 17.30
N GLU A 149 9.64 14.86 16.83
CA GLU A 149 8.82 15.81 16.09
C GLU A 149 9.50 16.09 14.75
N GLY A 150 8.81 15.79 13.65
CA GLY A 150 9.30 16.05 12.29
C GLY A 150 8.82 17.40 11.76
N SER A 151 9.51 17.95 10.77
CA SER A 151 9.04 19.14 10.06
C SER A 151 7.85 18.81 9.14
N ALA A 152 7.19 19.86 8.64
CA ALA A 152 6.16 19.73 7.60
C ALA A 152 6.68 19.10 6.29
N HIS A 153 8.00 19.10 6.08
CA HIS A 153 8.66 18.57 4.88
C HIS A 153 9.37 17.23 5.14
N MET A 154 9.15 16.60 6.29
CA MET A 154 9.78 15.32 6.61
C MET A 154 9.55 14.26 5.52
N ALA A 155 8.34 14.20 4.95
CA ALA A 155 7.98 13.29 3.84
C ALA A 155 8.68 13.62 2.49
N ASP A 156 9.34 14.77 2.38
CA ASP A 156 10.11 15.17 1.21
C ASP A 156 11.55 14.61 1.24
N ASP A 157 11.96 13.96 2.34
CA ASP A 157 13.28 13.37 2.49
C ASP A 157 13.54 12.32 1.40
N ARG A 158 14.69 12.43 0.74
CA ARG A 158 15.01 11.61 -0.43
C ARG A 158 15.02 10.12 -0.11
N MET A 159 15.53 9.73 1.07
CA MET A 159 15.59 8.34 1.50
C MET A 159 14.20 7.82 1.86
N LEU A 160 13.41 8.61 2.58
CA LEU A 160 12.04 8.23 2.95
C LEU A 160 11.14 8.08 1.72
N ARG A 161 11.31 8.92 0.70
CA ARG A 161 10.58 8.81 -0.57
C ARG A 161 10.93 7.56 -1.38
N GLU A 162 12.05 6.89 -1.11
CA GLU A 162 12.36 5.60 -1.76
C GLU A 162 11.55 4.44 -1.18
N MET A 163 11.15 4.55 0.08
CA MET A 163 10.43 3.52 0.81
C MET A 163 8.92 3.73 0.80
N THR A 164 8.46 4.80 0.15
CA THR A 164 7.06 5.24 0.12
C THR A 164 6.62 5.51 -1.32
N SER A 165 5.34 5.77 -1.51
CA SER A 165 4.73 6.09 -2.80
C SER A 165 3.87 7.35 -2.72
N ASP A 166 4.40 8.37 -2.04
CA ASP A 166 3.69 9.62 -1.75
C ASP A 166 3.14 10.27 -3.05
N PRO A 167 1.83 10.59 -3.12
CA PRO A 167 1.17 11.19 -4.28
C PRO A 167 1.74 12.52 -4.76
N LYS A 168 2.49 13.25 -3.92
CA LYS A 168 3.01 14.59 -4.23
C LYS A 168 3.84 14.58 -5.52
N TYR A 169 3.41 15.38 -6.49
CA TYR A 169 3.92 15.47 -7.85
C TYR A 169 3.88 14.17 -8.67
N ARG A 170 2.92 13.29 -8.38
CA ARG A 170 2.68 12.04 -9.14
C ARG A 170 1.52 12.20 -10.09
N LYS A 171 1.61 11.45 -11.18
CA LYS A 171 0.54 11.33 -12.17
C LYS A 171 -0.19 10.02 -11.95
N ILE A 172 -1.48 10.10 -11.69
CA ILE A 172 -2.23 8.99 -11.10
C ILE A 172 -3.41 8.64 -12.00
N LEU A 173 -3.62 7.35 -12.26
CA LEU A 173 -4.85 6.85 -12.87
C LEU A 173 -5.77 6.32 -11.77
N VAL A 174 -6.99 6.82 -11.68
CA VAL A 174 -8.08 6.27 -10.85
C VAL A 174 -9.08 5.63 -11.80
N THR A 175 -9.36 4.34 -11.67
CA THR A 175 -10.03 3.58 -12.73
C THR A 175 -11.53 3.87 -12.84
N ASP A 176 -12.17 4.35 -11.78
CA ASP A 176 -13.58 4.78 -11.82
C ASP A 176 -13.83 6.02 -10.95
N GLY A 177 -14.26 7.11 -11.58
CA GLY A 177 -14.70 8.34 -10.90
C GLY A 177 -16.21 8.45 -10.67
N LYS A 178 -17.02 7.51 -11.17
CA LYS A 178 -18.49 7.61 -11.12
C LYS A 178 -19.03 7.46 -9.70
N THR A 179 -18.37 6.64 -8.87
CA THR A 179 -18.83 6.30 -7.51
C THR A 179 -18.38 7.33 -6.48
N ALA A 180 -19.10 7.47 -5.37
CA ALA A 180 -18.71 8.35 -4.26
C ALA A 180 -17.28 8.01 -3.74
N VAL A 181 -16.92 6.73 -3.71
CA VAL A 181 -15.57 6.26 -3.39
C VAL A 181 -14.55 6.78 -4.38
N GLY A 182 -14.79 6.60 -5.68
CA GLY A 182 -13.92 7.12 -6.75
C GLY A 182 -13.71 8.61 -6.62
N GLN A 183 -14.78 9.37 -6.40
CA GLN A 183 -14.70 10.82 -6.25
C GLN A 183 -13.91 11.24 -4.99
N ALA A 184 -14.13 10.57 -3.86
CA ALA A 184 -13.39 10.84 -2.63
C ALA A 184 -11.89 10.54 -2.79
N ILE A 185 -11.54 9.44 -3.48
CA ILE A 185 -10.15 9.08 -3.81
C ILE A 185 -9.50 10.19 -4.64
N VAL A 186 -10.15 10.65 -5.71
CA VAL A 186 -9.63 11.73 -6.56
C VAL A 186 -9.37 13.00 -5.74
N ARG A 187 -10.34 13.45 -4.96
CA ARG A 187 -10.19 14.65 -4.11
C ARG A 187 -9.04 14.51 -3.12
N ALA A 188 -8.90 13.34 -2.49
CA ALA A 188 -7.82 13.08 -1.54
C ALA A 188 -6.44 13.05 -2.20
N LEU A 189 -6.32 12.51 -3.42
CA LEU A 189 -5.07 12.49 -4.18
C LEU A 189 -4.67 13.90 -4.64
N VAL A 190 -5.63 14.71 -5.11
CA VAL A 190 -5.41 16.13 -5.44
C VAL A 190 -4.95 16.90 -4.19
N ALA A 191 -5.64 16.73 -3.06
CA ALA A 191 -5.25 17.34 -1.78
C ALA A 191 -3.87 16.85 -1.28
N ALA A 192 -3.46 15.64 -1.64
CA ALA A 192 -2.14 15.10 -1.34
C ALA A 192 -1.02 15.64 -2.25
N GLY A 193 -1.36 16.48 -3.24
CA GLY A 193 -0.41 17.15 -4.12
C GLY A 193 -0.12 16.41 -5.43
N ALA A 194 -1.02 15.53 -5.89
CA ALA A 194 -0.91 14.90 -7.20
C ALA A 194 -0.75 15.94 -8.32
N ASP A 195 0.12 15.65 -9.28
CA ASP A 195 0.40 16.52 -10.43
C ASP A 195 -0.76 16.47 -11.45
N ILE A 196 -1.19 15.25 -11.76
CA ILE A 196 -2.28 14.95 -12.68
C ILE A 196 -3.04 13.75 -12.12
N VAL A 197 -4.36 13.77 -12.17
CA VAL A 197 -5.22 12.64 -11.87
C VAL A 197 -6.10 12.36 -13.09
N TRP A 198 -5.79 11.29 -13.82
CA TRP A 198 -6.69 10.75 -14.83
C TRP A 198 -7.79 9.95 -14.15
N VAL A 199 -9.04 10.27 -14.48
CA VAL A 199 -10.21 9.67 -13.85
C VAL A 199 -10.98 8.90 -14.91
N GLY A 200 -10.97 7.58 -14.78
CA GLY A 200 -11.67 6.67 -15.64
C GLY A 200 -13.18 6.82 -15.53
N HIS A 201 -13.87 6.75 -16.65
CA HIS A 201 -15.32 6.63 -16.70
C HIS A 201 -15.73 5.79 -17.92
N ALA A 202 -16.44 4.68 -17.68
CA ALA A 202 -16.77 3.71 -18.73
C ALA A 202 -17.80 4.23 -19.76
N GLU A 203 -18.69 5.13 -19.35
CA GLU A 203 -19.81 5.61 -20.17
C GLU A 203 -19.76 7.15 -20.29
N PRO A 204 -18.89 7.72 -21.16
CA PRO A 204 -18.73 9.18 -21.33
C PRO A 204 -20.00 9.96 -21.63
N TRP A 205 -20.98 9.30 -22.26
CA TRP A 205 -22.24 9.92 -22.65
C TRP A 205 -23.26 10.00 -21.51
N LYS A 206 -23.02 9.35 -20.36
CA LYS A 206 -23.89 9.43 -19.19
C LYS A 206 -23.36 10.46 -18.19
N GLN A 207 -24.26 11.27 -17.65
CA GLN A 207 -23.97 12.19 -16.57
C GLN A 207 -24.09 11.46 -15.22
N TYR A 208 -23.08 11.59 -14.38
CA TYR A 208 -23.10 11.09 -13.01
C TYR A 208 -22.83 12.26 -12.07
N GLY A 209 -23.66 12.41 -11.05
CA GLY A 209 -23.57 13.54 -10.13
C GLY A 209 -22.19 13.64 -9.48
N GLY A 210 -21.59 14.83 -9.55
CA GLY A 210 -20.32 15.15 -8.90
C GLY A 210 -19.08 14.98 -9.79
N LEU A 211 -19.23 14.41 -10.99
CA LEU A 211 -18.15 14.35 -11.99
C LEU A 211 -17.78 15.73 -12.52
N GLU A 212 -18.75 16.64 -12.68
CA GLU A 212 -18.51 18.01 -13.16
C GLU A 212 -17.59 18.75 -12.18
N ALA A 213 -17.89 18.67 -10.88
CA ALA A 213 -17.08 19.28 -9.83
C ALA A 213 -15.67 18.69 -9.73
N LEU A 214 -15.46 17.44 -10.17
CA LEU A 214 -14.11 16.88 -10.29
C LEU A 214 -13.40 17.41 -11.54
N ALA A 215 -14.10 17.50 -12.67
CA ALA A 215 -13.55 17.99 -13.92
C ALA A 215 -13.10 19.47 -13.83
N ASP A 216 -13.71 20.25 -12.95
CA ASP A 216 -13.32 21.63 -12.66
C ASP A 216 -11.98 21.76 -11.92
N LEU A 217 -11.46 20.68 -11.33
CA LEU A 217 -10.15 20.68 -10.68
C LEU A 217 -9.04 20.72 -11.73
N PRO A 218 -8.07 21.64 -11.66
CA PRO A 218 -7.06 21.81 -12.71
C PRO A 218 -6.10 20.62 -12.86
N GLN A 219 -6.00 19.76 -11.84
CA GLN A 219 -5.20 18.54 -11.87
C GLN A 219 -5.94 17.35 -12.49
N VAL A 220 -7.26 17.43 -12.65
CA VAL A 220 -8.10 16.29 -13.06
C VAL A 220 -8.29 16.28 -14.57
N THR A 221 -8.22 15.08 -15.15
CA THR A 221 -8.56 14.86 -16.56
C THR A 221 -9.42 13.61 -16.68
N MET A 222 -10.66 13.77 -17.14
CA MET A 222 -11.55 12.64 -17.39
C MET A 222 -11.05 11.84 -18.60
N VAL A 223 -11.05 10.51 -18.49
CA VAL A 223 -10.64 9.61 -19.57
C VAL A 223 -11.62 8.45 -19.73
N PRO A 224 -11.99 8.07 -20.97
CA PRO A 224 -12.82 6.89 -21.20
C PRO A 224 -12.06 5.65 -20.75
N LEU A 225 -12.66 4.88 -19.84
CA LEU A 225 -12.07 3.63 -19.34
C LEU A 225 -13.17 2.66 -18.92
N ASP A 226 -13.33 1.61 -19.71
CA ASP A 226 -14.20 0.47 -19.41
C ASP A 226 -13.35 -0.78 -19.20
N LEU A 227 -13.32 -1.28 -17.95
CA LEU A 227 -12.51 -2.44 -17.58
C LEU A 227 -13.08 -3.77 -18.08
N THR A 228 -14.32 -3.81 -18.59
CA THR A 228 -14.87 -4.98 -19.27
C THR A 228 -14.37 -5.09 -20.71
N ASN A 229 -13.85 -3.99 -21.26
CA ASN A 229 -13.44 -3.88 -22.66
C ASN A 229 -11.92 -3.77 -22.80
N SER A 230 -11.26 -4.86 -23.22
CA SER A 230 -9.81 -4.88 -23.41
C SER A 230 -9.31 -3.77 -24.34
N ARG A 231 -10.06 -3.43 -25.39
CA ARG A 231 -9.67 -2.35 -26.33
C ARG A 231 -9.64 -1.00 -25.64
N SER A 232 -10.61 -0.72 -24.76
CA SER A 232 -10.63 0.53 -23.99
C SER A 232 -9.39 0.67 -23.11
N VAL A 233 -8.99 -0.42 -22.43
CA VAL A 233 -7.80 -0.43 -21.58
C VAL A 233 -6.52 -0.25 -22.40
N THR A 234 -6.36 -0.98 -23.51
CA THR A 234 -5.19 -0.87 -24.41
C THR A 234 -5.06 0.53 -25.01
N GLU A 235 -6.15 1.13 -25.49
CA GLU A 235 -6.15 2.48 -26.08
C GLU A 235 -5.73 3.54 -25.04
N LEU A 236 -6.26 3.47 -23.81
CA LEU A 236 -5.87 4.40 -22.75
C LEU A 236 -4.40 4.18 -22.33
N ALA A 237 -3.97 2.94 -22.17
CA ALA A 237 -2.59 2.62 -21.84
C ALA A 237 -1.61 3.13 -22.89
N GLY A 238 -1.94 3.04 -24.18
CA GLY A 238 -1.17 3.63 -25.27
C GLY A 238 -1.08 5.16 -25.18
N ALA A 239 -2.16 5.84 -24.76
CA ALA A 239 -2.22 7.31 -24.69
C ALA A 239 -1.49 7.91 -23.47
N ILE A 240 -1.62 7.27 -22.29
CA ILE A 240 -1.13 7.82 -21.02
C ILE A 240 -0.20 6.91 -20.24
N GLY A 241 -0.13 5.60 -20.52
CA GLY A 241 0.60 4.63 -19.71
C GLY A 241 2.05 5.03 -19.45
N GLY A 242 2.75 5.56 -20.48
CA GLY A 242 4.13 6.06 -20.36
C GLY A 242 4.31 7.29 -19.46
N LYS A 243 3.24 7.83 -18.89
CA LYS A 243 3.21 9.00 -18.01
C LYS A 243 2.70 8.66 -16.60
N VAL A 244 2.05 7.51 -16.40
CA VAL A 244 1.43 7.13 -15.11
C VAL A 244 2.52 6.70 -14.12
N ASP A 245 2.42 7.19 -12.89
CA ASP A 245 3.27 6.80 -11.76
C ASP A 245 2.51 5.90 -10.77
N ILE A 246 1.21 6.14 -10.58
CA ILE A 246 0.37 5.37 -9.66
C ILE A 246 -0.90 4.94 -10.37
N VAL A 247 -1.24 3.65 -10.28
CA VAL A 247 -2.54 3.12 -10.73
C VAL A 247 -3.37 2.82 -9.49
N VAL A 248 -4.57 3.37 -9.40
CA VAL A 248 -5.57 3.08 -8.37
C VAL A 248 -6.73 2.34 -9.03
N ASN A 249 -6.72 1.01 -8.91
CA ASN A 249 -7.79 0.14 -9.37
C ASN A 249 -8.93 0.12 -8.33
N ASN A 250 -9.91 1.00 -8.50
CA ASN A 250 -11.07 1.12 -7.61
C ASN A 250 -12.41 0.77 -8.26
N ALA A 251 -12.44 0.59 -9.59
CA ALA A 251 -13.63 0.15 -10.30
C ALA A 251 -14.07 -1.23 -9.78
N GLU A 252 -15.34 -1.36 -9.42
CA GLU A 252 -15.89 -2.61 -8.93
C GLU A 252 -17.37 -2.77 -9.27
N VAL A 253 -17.81 -4.03 -9.27
CA VAL A 253 -19.22 -4.40 -9.24
C VAL A 253 -19.48 -5.14 -7.95
N HIS A 254 -20.50 -4.70 -7.23
CA HIS A 254 -20.95 -5.30 -5.98
C HIS A 254 -22.45 -5.53 -6.02
N ARG A 255 -22.86 -6.79 -5.80
CA ARG A 255 -24.26 -7.15 -5.62
C ARG A 255 -24.48 -7.87 -4.29
N THR A 256 -25.56 -7.51 -3.60
CA THR A 256 -25.89 -8.01 -2.26
C THR A 256 -26.78 -9.25 -2.31
N PHE A 257 -26.25 -10.34 -2.87
CA PHE A 257 -26.98 -11.61 -2.95
C PHE A 257 -26.10 -12.81 -2.60
N GLY A 258 -26.71 -13.78 -1.93
CA GLY A 258 -26.15 -15.13 -1.80
C GLY A 258 -26.35 -15.96 -3.06
N ILE A 259 -25.64 -17.08 -3.16
CA ILE A 259 -25.62 -17.94 -4.35
C ILE A 259 -26.98 -18.56 -4.71
N ALA A 260 -27.91 -18.65 -3.75
CA ALA A 260 -29.25 -19.21 -3.97
C ALA A 260 -30.26 -18.18 -4.52
N ALA A 261 -29.88 -16.91 -4.65
CA ALA A 261 -30.78 -15.87 -5.17
C ALA A 261 -31.12 -16.09 -6.65
N ARG A 262 -32.36 -15.77 -7.05
CA ARG A 262 -32.89 -15.96 -8.41
C ARG A 262 -32.27 -15.04 -9.50
N ARG A 263 -31.18 -14.34 -9.19
CA ARG A 263 -30.51 -13.39 -10.11
C ARG A 263 -29.31 -13.98 -10.87
N GLY A 264 -29.02 -15.27 -10.66
CA GLY A 264 -28.30 -16.11 -11.63
C GLY A 264 -26.78 -15.96 -11.69
N THR A 265 -26.17 -16.71 -12.61
CA THR A 265 -24.73 -16.76 -12.90
C THR A 265 -24.23 -15.51 -13.64
N ASP A 266 -25.13 -14.73 -14.25
CA ASP A 266 -24.77 -13.51 -14.97
C ASP A 266 -24.23 -12.42 -14.02
N VAL A 267 -24.85 -12.26 -12.84
CA VAL A 267 -24.32 -11.36 -11.80
C VAL A 267 -22.90 -11.77 -11.40
N ALA A 268 -22.66 -13.07 -11.18
CA ALA A 268 -21.33 -13.57 -10.83
C ALA A 268 -20.32 -13.35 -11.96
N ARG A 269 -20.75 -13.42 -13.24
CA ARG A 269 -19.90 -13.09 -14.39
C ARG A 269 -19.56 -11.61 -14.41
N ASP A 270 -20.51 -10.72 -14.21
CA ASP A 270 -20.27 -9.26 -14.18
C ASP A 270 -19.30 -8.88 -13.06
N GLU A 271 -19.49 -9.45 -11.86
CA GLU A 271 -18.58 -9.26 -10.73
C GLU A 271 -17.16 -9.76 -11.06
N MET A 272 -17.04 -10.95 -11.66
CA MET A 272 -15.75 -11.49 -12.08
C MET A 272 -15.11 -10.65 -13.20
N ASP A 273 -15.91 -10.16 -14.16
CA ASP A 273 -15.42 -9.43 -15.31
C ASP A 273 -14.82 -8.08 -14.94
N ILE A 274 -15.42 -7.36 -13.99
CA ILE A 274 -14.85 -6.11 -13.48
C ILE A 274 -13.81 -6.36 -12.38
N ASN A 275 -14.15 -7.09 -11.31
CA ASN A 275 -13.30 -7.14 -10.11
C ASN A 275 -12.01 -7.93 -10.34
N TYR A 276 -12.06 -9.00 -11.15
CA TYR A 276 -10.91 -9.86 -11.44
C TYR A 276 -10.33 -9.63 -12.84
N PHE A 277 -11.13 -9.82 -13.89
CA PHE A 277 -10.62 -9.66 -15.27
C PHE A 277 -10.28 -8.20 -15.59
N GLY A 278 -10.99 -7.23 -15.01
CA GLY A 278 -10.64 -5.81 -15.10
C GLY A 278 -9.25 -5.51 -14.51
N LEU A 279 -8.94 -6.06 -13.33
CA LEU A 279 -7.59 -6.00 -12.75
C LEU A 279 -6.56 -6.66 -13.67
N LEU A 280 -6.87 -7.83 -14.23
CA LEU A 280 -5.96 -8.54 -15.13
C LEU A 280 -5.65 -7.73 -16.40
N ARG A 281 -6.66 -7.16 -17.05
CA ARG A 281 -6.50 -6.30 -18.24
C ARG A 281 -5.65 -5.07 -17.92
N LEU A 282 -5.92 -4.41 -16.79
CA LEU A 282 -5.10 -3.30 -16.33
C LEU A 282 -3.64 -3.72 -16.12
N ALA A 283 -3.41 -4.84 -15.43
CA ALA A 283 -2.07 -5.33 -15.13
C ALA A 283 -1.27 -5.66 -16.40
N GLN A 284 -1.92 -6.24 -17.42
CA GLN A 284 -1.30 -6.54 -18.71
C GLN A 284 -0.86 -5.27 -19.46
N GLU A 285 -1.67 -4.22 -19.42
CA GLU A 285 -1.44 -3.00 -20.22
C GLU A 285 -0.57 -1.96 -19.49
N PHE A 286 -0.82 -1.73 -18.20
CA PHE A 286 -0.09 -0.75 -17.40
C PHE A 286 1.13 -1.33 -16.68
N GLY A 287 1.12 -2.63 -16.35
CA GLY A 287 2.20 -3.26 -15.59
C GLY A 287 3.58 -3.15 -16.26
N PRO A 288 3.76 -3.59 -17.52
CA PRO A 288 5.05 -3.46 -18.22
C PRO A 288 5.54 -2.02 -18.33
N VAL A 289 4.63 -1.06 -18.58
CA VAL A 289 4.99 0.35 -18.72
C VAL A 289 5.38 0.96 -17.36
N LEU A 290 4.67 0.60 -16.29
CA LEU A 290 4.98 1.04 -14.94
C LEU A 290 6.35 0.52 -14.47
N LYS A 291 6.73 -0.72 -14.84
CA LYS A 291 8.08 -1.26 -14.62
C LYS A 291 9.16 -0.43 -15.32
N GLY A 292 8.86 0.10 -16.50
CA GLY A 292 9.75 1.04 -17.19
C GLY A 292 9.86 2.41 -16.50
N ARG A 293 8.80 2.86 -15.82
CA ARG A 293 8.75 4.15 -15.09
C ARG A 293 9.49 4.09 -13.75
N SER A 294 9.39 2.98 -13.04
CA SER A 294 10.00 2.84 -11.71
C SER A 294 11.53 2.99 -11.75
N ALA A 295 12.14 2.70 -12.90
CA ALA A 295 13.55 2.88 -13.19
C ALA A 295 14.05 4.35 -13.23
N ASP A 296 13.17 5.35 -13.07
CA ASP A 296 13.51 6.79 -13.15
C ASP A 296 14.19 7.39 -11.89
N GLY A 297 15.05 6.61 -11.24
CA GLY A 297 15.92 7.06 -10.15
C GLY A 297 15.23 7.26 -8.79
N VAL A 298 15.87 8.03 -7.91
CA VAL A 298 15.49 8.20 -6.49
C VAL A 298 14.12 8.88 -6.31
N THR A 299 13.67 9.64 -7.32
CA THR A 299 12.37 10.31 -7.28
C THR A 299 11.22 9.49 -7.86
N SER A 300 11.45 8.28 -8.36
CA SER A 300 10.36 7.41 -8.80
C SER A 300 9.62 6.87 -7.58
N ALA A 301 8.36 7.26 -7.41
CA ALA A 301 7.47 6.67 -6.42
C ALA A 301 6.33 6.06 -7.22
N THR A 302 6.51 4.81 -7.60
CA THR A 302 5.58 4.07 -8.44
C THR A 302 4.81 3.05 -7.61
N ALA A 303 3.49 3.06 -7.74
CA ALA A 303 2.63 2.16 -6.98
C ALA A 303 1.44 1.66 -7.78
N TRP A 304 0.88 0.57 -7.29
CA TRP A 304 -0.39 0.00 -7.70
C TRP A 304 -1.26 -0.14 -6.45
N VAL A 305 -2.47 0.39 -6.48
CA VAL A 305 -3.44 0.28 -5.39
C VAL A 305 -4.63 -0.52 -5.88
N ASN A 306 -4.98 -1.60 -5.19
CA ASN A 306 -6.18 -2.38 -5.45
C ASN A 306 -7.21 -2.13 -4.33
N LEU A 307 -8.41 -1.70 -4.72
CA LEU A 307 -9.57 -1.73 -3.83
C LEU A 307 -10.17 -3.14 -3.84
N LEU A 308 -9.81 -3.94 -2.84
CA LEU A 308 -10.37 -5.27 -2.63
C LEU A 308 -11.55 -5.15 -1.65
N SER A 309 -11.71 -6.14 -0.78
CA SER A 309 -12.73 -6.15 0.27
C SER A 309 -12.26 -7.12 1.36
N ILE A 310 -12.62 -6.87 2.62
CA ILE A 310 -12.37 -7.83 3.70
C ILE A 310 -12.98 -9.21 3.41
N TYR A 311 -14.05 -9.27 2.62
CA TYR A 311 -14.69 -10.51 2.18
C TYR A 311 -13.85 -11.34 1.20
N ALA A 312 -12.70 -10.83 0.76
CA ALA A 312 -11.70 -11.62 0.02
C ALA A 312 -10.99 -12.66 0.89
N LEU A 313 -10.91 -12.45 2.21
CA LEU A 313 -10.23 -13.35 3.15
C LEU A 313 -11.11 -14.54 3.57
N THR A 314 -12.42 -14.29 3.69
CA THR A 314 -13.43 -15.30 4.01
C THR A 314 -14.76 -14.85 3.43
N ASN A 315 -15.49 -15.79 2.84
CA ASN A 315 -16.74 -15.48 2.15
C ASN A 315 -17.79 -14.95 3.14
N TYR A 316 -18.47 -13.86 2.77
CA TYR A 316 -19.65 -13.40 3.48
C TYR A 316 -20.91 -13.89 2.73
N PRO A 317 -21.66 -14.88 3.26
CA PRO A 317 -22.70 -15.56 2.50
C PRO A 317 -23.79 -14.67 1.88
N PRO A 318 -24.23 -13.55 2.51
CA PRO A 318 -25.18 -12.64 1.88
C PRO A 318 -24.64 -11.90 0.64
N HIS A 319 -23.31 -11.96 0.39
CA HIS A 319 -22.62 -11.37 -0.77
C HIS A 319 -21.67 -12.41 -1.38
N GLY A 320 -22.14 -13.66 -1.54
CA GLY A 320 -21.29 -14.81 -1.78
C GLY A 320 -20.51 -14.77 -3.08
N THR A 321 -21.13 -14.32 -4.19
CA THR A 321 -20.46 -14.23 -5.50
C THR A 321 -19.48 -13.05 -5.56
N PHE A 322 -19.83 -11.92 -4.94
CA PHE A 322 -18.94 -10.79 -4.76
C PHE A 322 -17.67 -11.19 -4.00
N SER A 323 -17.84 -11.89 -2.87
CA SER A 323 -16.73 -12.40 -2.07
C SER A 323 -15.81 -13.31 -2.90
N ALA A 324 -16.38 -14.18 -3.74
CA ALA A 324 -15.60 -15.02 -4.64
C ALA A 324 -14.80 -14.21 -5.68
N SER A 325 -15.41 -13.18 -6.28
CA SER A 325 -14.71 -12.29 -7.21
C SER A 325 -13.56 -11.51 -6.55
N LYS A 326 -13.75 -11.04 -5.31
CA LYS A 326 -12.72 -10.33 -4.53
C LYS A 326 -11.63 -11.27 -4.03
N ALA A 327 -11.94 -12.52 -3.70
CA ALA A 327 -10.94 -13.55 -3.40
C ALA A 327 -10.08 -13.89 -4.64
N ALA A 328 -10.70 -14.01 -5.82
CA ALA A 328 -9.97 -14.17 -7.07
C ALA A 328 -9.07 -12.96 -7.37
N ALA A 329 -9.59 -11.74 -7.20
CA ALA A 329 -8.83 -10.51 -7.34
C ALA A 329 -7.68 -10.40 -6.33
N TYR A 330 -7.86 -10.86 -5.09
CA TYR A 330 -6.81 -10.90 -4.08
C TYR A 330 -5.68 -11.86 -4.47
N SER A 331 -6.02 -13.07 -4.94
CA SER A 331 -5.03 -14.02 -5.46
C SER A 331 -4.24 -13.43 -6.64
N LEU A 332 -4.92 -12.76 -7.57
CA LEU A 332 -4.25 -12.05 -8.67
C LEU A 332 -3.36 -10.90 -8.17
N ALA A 333 -3.80 -10.16 -7.16
CA ALA A 333 -3.03 -9.07 -6.57
C ALA A 333 -1.74 -9.56 -5.88
N GLN A 334 -1.75 -10.77 -5.30
CA GLN A 334 -0.54 -11.41 -4.76
C GLN A 334 0.47 -11.72 -5.87
N CYS A 335 -0.01 -12.24 -7.01
CA CYS A 335 0.82 -12.44 -8.20
C CYS A 335 1.38 -11.11 -8.71
N LEU A 336 0.53 -10.09 -8.85
CA LEU A 336 0.92 -8.75 -9.25
C LEU A 336 2.00 -8.17 -8.34
N ARG A 337 1.87 -8.31 -7.02
CA ARG A 337 2.89 -7.87 -6.05
C ARG A 337 4.24 -8.56 -6.30
N ALA A 338 4.24 -9.88 -6.49
CA ALA A 338 5.45 -10.64 -6.76
C ALA A 338 6.10 -10.21 -8.09
N GLU A 339 5.31 -9.94 -9.12
CA GLU A 339 5.82 -9.50 -10.43
C GLU A 339 6.31 -8.04 -10.46
N MET A 340 5.75 -7.18 -9.61
CA MET A 340 6.06 -5.75 -9.55
C MET A 340 7.26 -5.45 -8.63
N ARG A 341 7.50 -6.31 -7.63
CA ARG A 341 8.58 -6.17 -6.65
C ARG A 341 9.99 -6.08 -7.27
N PRO A 342 10.38 -6.86 -8.30
CA PRO A 342 11.68 -6.70 -8.97
C PRO A 342 11.91 -5.32 -9.61
N ALA A 343 10.83 -4.60 -9.90
CA ALA A 343 10.89 -3.24 -10.43
C ALA A 343 10.74 -2.17 -9.35
N GLY A 344 10.70 -2.53 -8.06
CA GLY A 344 10.55 -1.57 -6.97
C GLY A 344 9.19 -0.88 -6.90
N ILE A 345 8.16 -1.45 -7.54
CA ILE A 345 6.80 -0.91 -7.53
C ILE A 345 6.06 -1.46 -6.31
N ARG A 346 5.49 -0.56 -5.50
CA ARG A 346 4.68 -0.96 -4.33
C ARG A 346 3.29 -1.39 -4.79
N VAL A 347 2.85 -2.58 -4.40
CA VAL A 347 1.46 -3.03 -4.61
C VAL A 347 0.73 -3.01 -3.28
N VAL A 348 -0.17 -2.04 -3.14
CA VAL A 348 -1.03 -1.80 -1.98
C VAL A 348 -2.38 -2.47 -2.21
N ASN A 349 -2.80 -3.33 -1.31
CA ASN A 349 -4.16 -3.87 -1.30
C ASN A 349 -4.94 -3.28 -0.13
N VAL A 350 -6.16 -2.84 -0.42
CA VAL A 350 -7.04 -2.23 0.57
C VAL A 350 -8.23 -3.14 0.79
N PHE A 351 -8.45 -3.55 2.03
CA PHE A 351 -9.49 -4.48 2.45
C PHE A 351 -10.49 -3.75 3.36
N PRO A 352 -11.30 -2.83 2.81
CA PRO A 352 -12.31 -2.17 3.62
C PRO A 352 -13.37 -3.18 4.07
N GLY A 353 -13.99 -2.83 5.20
CA GLY A 353 -15.29 -3.37 5.58
C GLY A 353 -16.40 -2.77 4.70
N PRO A 354 -17.65 -2.82 5.15
CA PRO A 354 -18.77 -2.18 4.48
C PRO A 354 -18.52 -0.69 4.27
N ILE A 355 -18.73 -0.20 3.05
CA ILE A 355 -18.57 1.21 2.71
C ILE A 355 -19.93 1.89 2.78
N ASP A 356 -19.98 3.15 3.20
CA ASP A 356 -21.20 3.95 3.14
C ASP A 356 -21.48 4.41 1.71
N ASP A 357 -22.07 3.52 0.92
CA ASP A 357 -22.40 3.71 -0.49
C ASP A 357 -23.79 3.15 -0.85
N GLU A 358 -24.14 3.23 -2.13
CA GLU A 358 -25.42 2.74 -2.65
C GLU A 358 -25.60 1.22 -2.47
N TRP A 359 -24.52 0.45 -2.50
CA TRP A 359 -24.57 -1.01 -2.43
C TRP A 359 -24.79 -1.53 -1.01
N ASN A 360 -24.38 -0.78 0.01
CA ASN A 360 -24.51 -1.17 1.42
C ASN A 360 -25.57 -0.33 2.17
N GLN A 361 -26.56 0.25 1.47
CA GLN A 361 -27.63 1.05 2.08
C GLN A 361 -28.42 0.30 3.15
N HIS A 362 -28.69 -1.00 2.92
CA HIS A 362 -29.45 -1.84 3.84
C HIS A 362 -28.61 -2.42 4.98
N MET A 363 -27.30 -2.19 4.97
CA MET A 363 -26.41 -2.70 6.00
C MET A 363 -26.38 -1.73 7.20
N PRO A 364 -26.58 -2.21 8.43
CA PRO A 364 -26.48 -1.36 9.61
C PRO A 364 -25.04 -0.85 9.81
N PRO A 365 -24.85 0.29 10.49
CA PRO A 365 -23.53 0.73 10.96
C PRO A 365 -22.85 -0.34 11.85
N PRO A 366 -21.51 -0.34 11.94
CA PRO A 366 -20.58 0.66 11.40
C PRO A 366 -20.22 0.45 9.92
N LYS A 367 -20.09 1.57 9.18
CA LYS A 367 -19.66 1.61 7.77
C LYS A 367 -18.51 2.62 7.58
N VAL A 368 -17.63 2.35 6.64
CA VAL A 368 -16.51 3.23 6.28
C VAL A 368 -16.99 4.29 5.29
N THR A 369 -16.80 5.57 5.60
CA THR A 369 -17.15 6.62 4.65
C THR A 369 -16.17 6.65 3.46
N PRO A 370 -16.62 7.04 2.25
CA PRO A 370 -15.73 7.26 1.10
C PRO A 370 -14.49 8.10 1.42
N GLU A 371 -14.65 9.16 2.22
CA GLU A 371 -13.55 10.05 2.60
C GLU A 371 -12.57 9.38 3.57
N ALA A 372 -13.06 8.54 4.49
CA ALA A 372 -12.19 7.78 5.39
C ALA A 372 -11.36 6.75 4.62
N LEU A 373 -11.99 6.05 3.67
CA LEU A 373 -11.29 5.12 2.78
C LEU A 373 -10.23 5.83 1.93
N ALA A 374 -10.58 6.98 1.33
CA ALA A 374 -9.64 7.77 0.53
C ALA A 374 -8.44 8.26 1.37
N ARG A 375 -8.68 8.70 2.62
CA ARG A 375 -7.60 9.06 3.55
C ARG A 375 -6.71 7.86 3.88
N ALA A 376 -7.29 6.68 4.08
CA ALA A 376 -6.53 5.45 4.33
C ALA A 376 -5.63 5.08 3.14
N ILE A 377 -6.12 5.22 1.90
CA ILE A 377 -5.31 5.01 0.68
C ILE A 377 -4.13 5.98 0.61
N VAL A 378 -4.37 7.27 0.82
CA VAL A 378 -3.30 8.28 0.81
C VAL A 378 -2.28 8.01 1.93
N LYS A 379 -2.75 7.65 3.12
CA LYS A 379 -1.88 7.26 4.24
C LYS A 379 -1.03 6.03 3.87
N ALA A 380 -1.64 5.00 3.27
CA ALA A 380 -0.94 3.79 2.85
C ALA A 380 0.20 4.09 1.87
N LEU A 381 -0.07 4.94 0.87
CA LEU A 381 0.91 5.41 -0.09
C LEU A 381 2.05 6.19 0.59
N ARG A 382 1.73 7.07 1.54
CA ARG A 382 2.73 7.83 2.30
C ARG A 382 3.55 7.00 3.28
N GLU A 383 3.01 5.91 3.79
CA GLU A 383 3.71 5.01 4.71
C GLU A 383 4.46 3.89 3.97
N GLY A 384 4.11 3.62 2.71
CA GLY A 384 4.76 2.60 1.89
C GLY A 384 4.39 1.17 2.25
N VAL A 385 3.21 0.97 2.85
CA VAL A 385 2.68 -0.33 3.27
C VAL A 385 2.12 -1.13 2.09
N GLU A 386 1.95 -2.44 2.25
CA GLU A 386 1.41 -3.34 1.22
C GLU A 386 -0.05 -3.72 1.47
N ASP A 387 -0.51 -3.83 2.72
CA ASP A 387 -1.89 -4.25 3.05
C ASP A 387 -2.51 -3.32 4.11
N VAL A 388 -3.75 -2.87 3.89
CA VAL A 388 -4.47 -1.94 4.78
C VAL A 388 -5.92 -2.38 4.96
N TYR A 389 -6.43 -2.23 6.20
CA TYR A 389 -7.77 -2.70 6.62
C TYR A 389 -8.58 -1.54 7.22
N PRO A 390 -9.19 -0.67 6.40
CA PRO A 390 -9.97 0.47 6.90
C PRO A 390 -11.31 0.03 7.53
N GLY A 391 -11.59 0.56 8.72
CA GLY A 391 -12.85 0.40 9.45
C GLY A 391 -12.86 -0.73 10.48
N ASP A 392 -13.67 -0.57 11.52
CA ASP A 392 -13.72 -1.48 12.67
C ASP A 392 -14.10 -2.90 12.25
N VAL A 393 -15.09 -3.04 11.34
CA VAL A 393 -15.48 -4.35 10.79
C VAL A 393 -14.31 -5.05 10.11
N ALA A 394 -13.48 -4.32 9.34
CA ALA A 394 -12.33 -4.93 8.67
C ALA A 394 -11.27 -5.40 9.66
N GLN A 395 -11.05 -4.63 10.72
CA GLN A 395 -10.06 -4.93 11.75
C GLN A 395 -10.49 -6.13 12.60
N GLU A 396 -11.73 -6.13 13.10
CA GLU A 396 -12.28 -7.25 13.87
C GLU A 396 -12.29 -8.54 13.04
N TRP A 397 -12.71 -8.45 11.78
CA TRP A 397 -12.72 -9.59 10.86
C TRP A 397 -11.31 -10.13 10.61
N LEU A 398 -10.32 -9.24 10.43
CA LEU A 398 -8.93 -9.64 10.27
C LEU A 398 -8.38 -10.33 11.53
N GLU A 399 -8.69 -9.81 12.70
CA GLU A 399 -8.29 -10.40 13.98
C GLU A 399 -8.85 -11.81 14.14
N ARG A 400 -10.17 -11.99 13.92
CA ARG A 400 -10.84 -13.30 13.96
C ARG A 400 -10.29 -14.26 12.89
N TRP A 401 -10.00 -13.73 11.69
CA TRP A 401 -9.41 -14.52 10.62
C TRP A 401 -7.99 -14.99 10.98
N ARG A 402 -7.19 -14.14 11.64
CA ARG A 402 -5.83 -14.51 12.08
C ARG A 402 -5.83 -15.50 13.23
N ASP A 403 -6.80 -15.40 14.13
CA ASP A 403 -6.95 -16.34 15.24
C ASP A 403 -7.37 -17.73 14.72
N ASN A 404 -8.48 -17.82 14.00
CA ASN A 404 -8.95 -19.07 13.43
C ASN A 404 -9.88 -18.85 12.22
N PRO A 405 -9.37 -18.96 10.98
CA PRO A 405 -10.17 -18.76 9.77
C PRO A 405 -11.41 -19.68 9.69
N LYS A 406 -11.31 -20.90 10.23
CA LYS A 406 -12.38 -21.88 10.16
C LYS A 406 -13.51 -21.57 11.15
N VAL A 407 -13.19 -21.01 12.31
CA VAL A 407 -14.19 -20.53 13.27
C VAL A 407 -14.93 -19.34 12.68
N LEU A 408 -14.21 -18.38 12.12
CA LEU A 408 -14.83 -17.23 11.45
C LEU A 408 -15.79 -17.66 10.33
N GLU A 409 -15.39 -18.60 9.46
CA GLU A 409 -16.27 -19.16 8.42
C GLU A 409 -17.59 -19.71 9.00
N ARG A 410 -17.53 -20.40 10.14
CA ARG A 410 -18.70 -20.97 10.81
C ARG A 410 -19.59 -19.89 11.43
N GLU A 411 -18.99 -18.86 12.05
CA GLU A 411 -19.71 -17.74 12.65
C GLU A 411 -20.49 -16.94 11.59
N LEU A 412 -19.88 -16.66 10.45
CA LEU A 412 -20.50 -15.96 9.33
C LEU A 412 -21.65 -16.75 8.69
N SER A 413 -21.56 -18.09 8.74
CA SER A 413 -22.62 -18.98 8.25
C SER A 413 -23.83 -19.06 9.18
N ALA A 414 -23.65 -18.76 10.47
CA ALA A 414 -24.70 -18.82 11.48
C ALA A 414 -25.55 -17.53 11.57
N GLY A 415 -25.28 -16.54 10.72
CA GLY A 415 -25.95 -15.23 10.78
C GLY A 415 -25.43 -14.34 11.92
N GLY A 416 -24.23 -14.61 12.44
CA GLY A 416 -23.57 -13.73 13.40
C GLY A 416 -23.25 -12.40 12.74
N SER A 417 -24.00 -11.37 13.12
CA SER A 417 -23.73 -9.96 12.83
C SER A 417 -22.49 -9.48 13.55
#